data_AF-A0A838SUS2-F1
#
_entry.id   AF-A0A838SUS2-F1
#
_cell.length_a   1.000
_cell.length_b   1.000
_cell.length_c   1.000
_cell.angle_alpha   90.00
_cell.angle_beta   90.00
_cell.angle_gamma   90.00
#
_symmetry.space_group_name_H-M   'P 1'
#
loop_
_entity.id
_entity.type
_entity.pdbx_description
1 polymer ?
#
loop_
_entity_poly.entity_id
_entity_poly.type
_entity_poly.pdbx_seq_one_letter_code
_entity_poly.pdbx_strand_id
1 'polypeptide(L)'
;RLVTCIQNHDQIGNRAAGERLVSLVGAELAKVAAVLLCASPTTPMLFMGEEHGETNPFQFFTSHPEPALAEAVRTGRREEFAAFASFGEAGEVPDPQDPDTVERSRVDWAEAAKPAGEAWRELWRQLLALRRNQPALGNGRRDLVEVVTVDDELLALLRRDDGGAAVLVVANLGSDIRQLPLPDGRWRRLLDTAATTPQGEQELAVAARSASLWAAEVE
;
A
#
# COMPACT_ATOMS: atom_id res chain seq x y z
N ARG A 1 -3.00 -1.16 20.67
CA ARG A 1 -2.76 -0.49 19.37
C ARG A 1 -3.01 -1.53 18.28
N LEU A 2 -3.72 -1.19 17.20
CA LEU A 2 -3.94 -2.10 16.07
C LEU A 2 -2.76 -2.00 15.10
N VAL A 3 -2.34 -3.14 14.56
CA VAL A 3 -1.39 -3.22 13.45
C VAL A 3 -2.18 -3.38 12.15
N THR A 4 -1.82 -2.61 11.13
CA THR A 4 -2.42 -2.69 9.79
C THR A 4 -1.33 -2.83 8.75
N CYS A 5 -1.64 -3.50 7.65
CA CYS A 5 -0.73 -3.66 6.53
C CYS A 5 -1.52 -3.64 5.23
N ILE A 6 -0.86 -3.28 4.13
CA ILE A 6 -1.37 -3.49 2.77
C ILE A 6 -0.77 -4.75 2.14
N GLN A 7 0.35 -5.22 2.68
CA GLN A 7 0.95 -6.51 2.35
C GLN A 7 1.50 -7.20 3.60
N ASN A 8 1.40 -8.54 3.62
CA ASN A 8 2.12 -9.40 4.55
C ASN A 8 2.31 -10.78 3.90
N HIS A 9 2.96 -11.71 4.60
CA HIS A 9 3.24 -13.04 4.07
C HIS A 9 1.98 -13.81 3.68
N ASP A 10 0.88 -13.66 4.42
CA ASP A 10 -0.39 -14.35 4.13
C ASP A 10 -1.14 -13.70 2.97
N GLN A 11 -1.29 -12.37 2.97
CA GLN A 11 -2.03 -11.64 1.92
C GLN A 11 -1.38 -11.77 0.55
N ILE A 12 -0.06 -12.05 0.51
CA ILE A 12 0.66 -12.39 -0.71
C ILE A 12 0.68 -13.90 -0.92
N GLY A 13 1.22 -14.66 0.03
CA GLY A 13 1.52 -16.09 -0.12
C GLY A 13 0.32 -17.02 -0.15
N ASN A 14 -0.85 -16.55 0.28
CA ASN A 14 -2.12 -17.27 0.10
C ASN A 14 -2.84 -16.96 -1.22
N ARG A 15 -2.18 -16.21 -2.12
CA ARG A 15 -2.57 -16.15 -3.54
C ARG A 15 -1.97 -17.32 -4.30
N ALA A 16 -2.65 -17.80 -5.34
CA ALA A 16 -2.20 -18.94 -6.14
C ALA A 16 -0.78 -18.71 -6.68
N ALA A 17 -0.55 -17.57 -7.35
CA ALA A 17 0.75 -17.20 -7.90
C ALA A 17 1.65 -16.40 -6.93
N GLY A 18 1.16 -16.05 -5.73
CA GLY A 18 1.91 -15.26 -4.75
C GLY A 18 2.15 -13.80 -5.14
N GLU A 19 1.25 -13.19 -5.92
CA GLU A 19 1.44 -11.84 -6.47
C GLU A 19 1.41 -10.74 -5.40
N ARG A 20 2.28 -9.75 -5.55
CA ARG A 20 2.28 -8.55 -4.71
C ARG A 20 1.24 -7.54 -5.18
N LEU A 21 0.80 -6.66 -4.28
CA LEU A 21 -0.17 -5.60 -4.56
C LEU A 21 0.24 -4.77 -5.78
N VAL A 22 1.51 -4.38 -5.87
CA VAL A 22 2.03 -3.58 -7.00
C VAL A 22 1.85 -4.28 -8.35
N SER A 23 1.94 -5.61 -8.40
CA SER A 23 1.72 -6.41 -9.61
C SER A 23 0.22 -6.51 -9.97
N LEU A 24 -0.66 -6.42 -8.97
CA LEU A 24 -2.12 -6.50 -9.15
C LEU A 24 -2.75 -5.17 -9.60
N VAL A 25 -2.31 -4.05 -9.00
CA VAL A 25 -2.96 -2.74 -9.19
C VAL A 25 -2.07 -1.71 -9.89
N GLY A 26 -0.83 -2.08 -10.19
CA GLY A 26 0.17 -1.18 -10.75
C GLY A 26 0.81 -0.25 -9.71
N ALA A 27 1.88 0.42 -10.12
CA ALA A 27 2.68 1.27 -9.24
C ALA A 27 1.91 2.47 -8.67
N GLU A 28 1.02 3.08 -9.45
CA GLU A 28 0.29 4.29 -9.04
C GLU A 28 -0.64 4.01 -7.85
N LEU A 29 -1.52 3.02 -7.97
CA LEU A 29 -2.44 2.64 -6.90
C LEU A 29 -1.72 2.01 -5.70
N ALA A 30 -0.62 1.29 -5.92
CA ALA A 30 0.21 0.80 -4.81
C ALA A 30 0.79 1.96 -3.98
N LYS A 31 1.19 3.07 -4.62
CA LYS A 31 1.65 4.28 -3.89
C LYS A 31 0.51 4.93 -3.11
N VAL A 32 -0.70 4.95 -3.66
CA VAL A 32 -1.90 5.42 -2.94
C VAL A 32 -2.14 4.57 -1.69
N ALA A 33 -2.04 3.25 -1.80
CA ALA A 33 -2.18 2.35 -0.66
C ALA A 33 -1.10 2.61 0.42
N ALA A 34 0.14 2.86 0.02
CA ALA A 34 1.23 3.22 0.95
C ALA A 34 0.95 4.54 1.68
N VAL A 35 0.42 5.55 0.98
CA VAL A 35 -0.03 6.81 1.58
C VAL A 35 -1.11 6.56 2.64
N LEU A 36 -2.16 5.82 2.29
CA LEU A 36 -3.26 5.52 3.21
C LEU A 36 -2.81 4.72 4.43
N LEU A 37 -1.91 3.76 4.24
CA LEU A 37 -1.31 3.00 5.34
C LEU A 37 -0.53 3.92 6.29
N CYS A 38 0.34 4.77 5.76
CA CYS A 38 1.12 5.71 6.58
C CYS A 38 0.27 6.83 7.21
N ALA A 39 -0.86 7.18 6.59
CA ALA A 39 -1.81 8.17 7.10
C ALA A 39 -2.83 7.60 8.09
N SER A 40 -2.92 6.28 8.25
CA SER A 40 -3.83 5.64 9.19
C SER A 40 -3.45 5.91 10.66
N PRO A 41 -4.39 5.91 11.63
CA PRO A 41 -4.10 6.05 13.05
C PRO A 41 -3.55 4.76 13.69
N THR A 42 -3.17 3.76 12.89
CA THR A 42 -2.71 2.43 13.34
C THR A 42 -1.20 2.28 13.22
N THR A 43 -0.63 1.21 13.76
CA THR A 43 0.79 0.90 13.56
C THR A 43 0.94 0.24 12.17
N PRO A 44 1.61 0.89 11.20
CA PRO A 44 1.80 0.29 9.89
C PRO A 44 2.85 -0.85 9.97
N MET A 45 2.57 -1.95 9.28
CA MET A 45 3.50 -3.04 9.04
C MET A 45 3.74 -3.14 7.53
N LEU A 46 5.01 -3.27 7.14
CA LEU A 46 5.44 -3.47 5.76
C LEU A 46 5.88 -4.92 5.59
N PHE A 47 5.72 -5.43 4.37
CA PHE A 47 6.36 -6.69 3.98
C PHE A 47 7.66 -6.43 3.21
N MET A 48 8.67 -7.28 3.38
CA MET A 48 9.98 -7.08 2.76
C MET A 48 9.87 -6.89 1.24
N GLY A 49 10.47 -5.82 0.74
CA GLY A 49 10.47 -5.45 -0.68
C GLY A 49 9.40 -4.43 -1.08
N GLU A 50 8.36 -4.24 -0.25
CA GLU A 50 7.33 -3.21 -0.47
C GLU A 50 7.94 -1.80 -0.54
N GLU A 51 9.04 -1.57 0.19
CA GLU A 51 9.71 -0.28 0.27
C GLU A 51 10.44 0.14 -1.02
N HIS A 52 10.67 -0.79 -1.94
CA HIS A 52 11.29 -0.52 -3.25
C HIS A 52 10.41 -0.99 -4.42
N GLY A 53 9.14 -1.33 -4.16
CA GLY A 53 8.20 -1.78 -5.17
C GLY A 53 8.52 -3.15 -5.76
N GLU A 54 8.99 -4.10 -4.94
CA GLU A 54 9.27 -5.48 -5.33
C GLU A 54 8.12 -6.10 -6.12
N THR A 55 8.45 -6.77 -7.22
CA THR A 55 7.49 -7.44 -8.11
C THR A 55 7.62 -8.96 -8.10
N ASN A 56 8.75 -9.50 -7.61
CA ASN A 56 8.89 -10.92 -7.36
C ASN A 56 7.80 -11.39 -6.40
N PRO A 57 7.13 -12.52 -6.69
CA PRO A 57 6.07 -13.02 -5.83
C PRO A 57 6.63 -13.41 -4.45
N PHE A 58 5.74 -13.70 -3.50
CA PHE A 58 6.12 -14.45 -2.31
C PHE A 58 5.23 -15.69 -2.25
N GLN A 59 5.75 -16.80 -2.73
CA GLN A 59 5.01 -18.04 -2.92
C GLN A 59 5.06 -18.91 -1.67
N PHE A 60 4.09 -19.81 -1.49
CA PHE A 60 4.17 -20.83 -0.46
C PHE A 60 5.19 -21.90 -0.88
N PHE A 61 6.24 -22.11 -0.08
CA PHE A 61 7.27 -23.13 -0.31
C PHE A 61 7.59 -23.91 0.96
N THR A 62 8.04 -25.15 0.78
CA THR A 62 8.38 -26.14 1.81
C THR A 62 9.58 -26.96 1.34
N SER A 63 10.18 -27.74 2.24
CA SER A 63 11.27 -28.67 1.91
C SER A 63 11.15 -29.94 2.73
N HIS A 64 9.99 -30.60 2.68
CA HIS A 64 9.79 -31.86 3.42
C HIS A 64 10.59 -32.99 2.76
N PRO A 65 11.47 -33.69 3.51
CA PRO A 65 12.25 -34.80 2.98
C PRO A 65 11.40 -36.06 2.76
N GLU A 66 10.27 -36.22 3.45
CA GLU A 66 9.38 -37.37 3.30
C GLU A 66 8.51 -37.23 2.03
N PRO A 67 8.61 -38.14 1.05
CA PRO A 67 7.87 -38.02 -0.21
C PRO A 67 6.35 -38.00 -0.03
N ALA A 68 5.82 -38.76 0.94
CA ALA A 68 4.39 -38.79 1.21
C ALA A 68 3.87 -37.44 1.75
N LEU A 69 4.65 -36.77 2.59
CA LEU A 69 4.29 -35.44 3.10
C LEU A 69 4.43 -34.38 2.00
N ALA A 70 5.48 -34.49 1.18
CA ALA A 70 5.68 -33.63 0.02
C ALA A 70 4.50 -33.68 -0.96
N GLU A 71 4.04 -34.88 -1.30
CA GLU A 71 2.89 -35.07 -2.17
C GLU A 71 1.60 -34.56 -1.53
N ALA A 72 1.36 -34.88 -0.25
CA ALA A 72 0.19 -34.40 0.47
C ALA A 72 0.09 -32.86 0.49
N VAL A 73 1.22 -32.15 0.67
CA VAL A 73 1.27 -30.68 0.62
C VAL A 73 0.99 -30.16 -0.80
N ARG A 74 1.59 -30.76 -1.84
CA ARG A 74 1.34 -30.40 -3.25
C ARG A 74 -0.14 -30.54 -3.61
N THR A 75 -0.74 -31.70 -3.29
CA THR A 75 -2.14 -31.98 -3.57
C THR A 75 -3.06 -31.05 -2.79
N GLY A 76 -2.85 -30.94 -1.47
CA GLY A 76 -3.68 -30.11 -0.61
C GLY A 76 -3.70 -28.64 -1.05
N ARG A 77 -2.54 -28.09 -1.46
CA ARG A 77 -2.47 -26.71 -1.95
C ARG A 77 -3.23 -26.51 -3.26
N ARG A 78 -3.16 -27.46 -4.21
CA ARG A 78 -3.93 -27.38 -5.47
C ARG A 78 -5.43 -27.52 -5.24
N GLU A 79 -5.84 -28.40 -4.34
CA GLU A 79 -7.25 -28.60 -4.00
C GLU A 79 -7.86 -27.36 -3.32
N GLU A 80 -7.10 -26.68 -2.46
CA GLU A 80 -7.51 -25.42 -1.83
C GLU A 80 -7.90 -24.36 -2.88
N PHE A 81 -7.07 -24.16 -3.91
CA PHE A 81 -7.37 -23.19 -4.98
C PHE A 81 -8.37 -23.69 -6.02
N ALA A 82 -8.53 -25.01 -6.17
CA ALA A 82 -9.63 -25.56 -6.97
C ALA A 82 -11.00 -25.29 -6.31
N ALA A 83 -11.06 -25.23 -4.98
CA ALA A 83 -12.26 -24.93 -4.21
C ALA A 83 -12.55 -23.43 -4.05
N PHE A 84 -11.53 -22.56 -4.12
CA PHE A 84 -11.64 -21.12 -3.87
C PHE A 84 -10.94 -20.28 -4.96
N ALA A 85 -11.69 -19.95 -6.02
CA ALA A 85 -11.18 -19.17 -7.16
C ALA A 85 -10.87 -17.68 -6.85
N SER A 86 -11.22 -17.16 -5.67
CA SER A 86 -11.07 -15.74 -5.33
C SER A 86 -9.61 -15.26 -5.23
N PHE A 87 -8.65 -16.18 -5.22
CA PHE A 87 -7.22 -15.87 -5.09
C PHE A 87 -6.35 -16.48 -6.22
N GLY A 88 -6.97 -16.84 -7.34
CA GLY A 88 -6.33 -17.42 -8.53
C GLY A 88 -6.87 -18.81 -8.87
N GLU A 89 -6.32 -19.42 -9.92
CA GLU A 89 -6.74 -20.74 -10.39
C GLU A 89 -5.74 -21.84 -10.00
N ALA A 90 -6.21 -23.08 -9.85
CA ALA A 90 -5.37 -24.22 -9.47
C ALA A 90 -4.18 -24.47 -10.42
N GLY A 91 -4.30 -24.09 -11.71
CA GLY A 91 -3.23 -24.20 -12.71
C GLY A 91 -2.08 -23.21 -12.50
N GLU A 92 -2.28 -22.17 -11.71
CA GLU A 92 -1.28 -21.13 -11.44
C GLU A 92 -0.47 -21.41 -10.17
N VAL A 93 -0.86 -22.44 -9.40
CA VAL A 93 -0.24 -22.79 -8.12
C VAL A 93 1.14 -23.41 -8.35
N PRO A 94 2.24 -22.72 -7.98
CA PRO A 94 3.58 -23.27 -8.07
C PRO A 94 3.72 -24.47 -7.15
N ASP A 95 4.59 -25.40 -7.53
CA ASP A 95 4.93 -26.53 -6.68
C ASP A 95 5.66 -26.05 -5.42
N PRO A 96 5.11 -26.24 -4.21
CA PRO A 96 5.73 -25.74 -2.98
C PRO A 96 7.02 -26.49 -2.64
N GLN A 97 7.32 -27.62 -3.26
CA GLN A 97 8.53 -28.41 -3.03
C GLN A 97 9.60 -28.22 -4.12
N ASP A 98 9.30 -27.43 -5.17
CA ASP A 98 10.25 -27.06 -6.20
C ASP A 98 11.22 -25.99 -5.68
N PRO A 99 12.55 -26.21 -5.72
CA PRO A 99 13.54 -25.19 -5.37
C PRO A 99 13.36 -23.86 -6.11
N ASP A 100 12.82 -23.86 -7.33
CA ASP A 100 12.60 -22.62 -8.06
C ASP A 100 11.49 -21.75 -7.45
N THR A 101 10.59 -22.33 -6.63
CA THR A 101 9.53 -21.58 -5.92
C THR A 101 10.12 -20.67 -4.84
N VAL A 102 11.14 -21.13 -4.11
CA VAL A 102 11.86 -20.25 -3.17
C VAL A 102 12.72 -19.24 -3.93
N GLU A 103 13.34 -19.63 -5.04
CA GLU A 103 14.18 -18.72 -5.82
C GLU A 103 13.39 -17.55 -6.39
N ARG A 104 12.22 -17.82 -7.00
CA ARG A 104 11.28 -16.77 -7.46
C ARG A 104 10.74 -15.89 -6.34
N SER A 105 10.81 -16.35 -5.09
CA SER A 105 10.31 -15.61 -3.92
C SER A 105 11.37 -14.74 -3.24
N ARG A 106 12.61 -14.74 -3.74
CA ARG A 106 13.69 -13.91 -3.21
C ARG A 106 13.51 -12.45 -3.61
N VAL A 107 13.92 -11.56 -2.70
CA VAL A 107 14.01 -10.12 -3.00
C VAL A 107 15.11 -9.88 -4.03
N ASP A 108 14.79 -9.16 -5.09
CA ASP A 108 15.75 -8.75 -6.11
C ASP A 108 16.42 -7.41 -5.73
N TRP A 109 17.55 -7.52 -5.04
CA TRP A 109 18.31 -6.35 -4.62
C TRP A 109 18.92 -5.55 -5.78
N ALA A 110 19.10 -6.16 -6.95
CA ALA A 110 19.61 -5.46 -8.13
C ALA A 110 18.52 -4.56 -8.74
N GLU A 111 17.28 -5.07 -8.84
CA GLU A 111 16.12 -4.25 -9.21
C GLU A 111 15.86 -3.14 -8.18
N ALA A 112 15.96 -3.47 -6.89
CA ALA A 112 15.80 -2.49 -5.81
C ALA A 112 16.79 -1.31 -5.93
N ALA A 113 18.00 -1.53 -6.46
CA ALA A 113 19.02 -0.50 -6.64
C ALA A 113 18.80 0.38 -7.89
N LYS A 114 17.84 0.06 -8.76
CA LYS A 114 17.53 0.87 -9.93
C LYS A 114 16.81 2.17 -9.55
N PRO A 115 16.77 3.18 -10.44
CA PRO A 115 16.08 4.45 -10.17
C PRO A 115 14.61 4.31 -9.74
N ALA A 116 13.89 3.31 -10.27
CA ALA A 116 12.50 3.05 -9.88
C ALA A 116 12.38 2.57 -8.42
N GLY A 117 13.27 1.66 -7.98
CA GLY A 117 13.33 1.20 -6.60
C GLY A 117 13.75 2.30 -5.63
N GLU A 118 14.69 3.17 -6.03
CA GLU A 118 15.06 4.34 -5.22
C GLU A 118 13.93 5.36 -5.10
N ALA A 119 13.15 5.60 -6.16
CA ALA A 119 11.99 6.48 -6.10
C ALA A 119 10.93 5.94 -5.12
N TRP A 120 10.74 4.62 -5.06
CA TRP A 120 9.89 3.98 -4.06
C TRP A 120 10.43 4.16 -2.63
N ARG A 121 11.73 3.93 -2.43
CA ARG A 121 12.36 4.13 -1.11
C ARG A 121 12.23 5.56 -0.63
N GLU A 122 12.39 6.51 -1.54
CA GLU A 122 12.25 7.93 -1.23
C GLU A 122 10.81 8.29 -0.84
N LEU A 123 9.80 7.77 -1.55
CA LEU A 123 8.41 7.91 -1.15
C LEU A 123 8.18 7.39 0.28
N TRP A 124 8.63 6.17 0.59
CA TRP A 124 8.48 5.60 1.92
C TRP A 124 9.21 6.40 3.00
N ARG A 125 10.42 6.90 2.72
CA ARG A 125 11.16 7.78 3.63
C ARG A 125 10.36 9.05 3.92
N GLN A 126 9.79 9.69 2.89
CA GLN A 126 8.96 10.89 3.06
C GLN A 126 7.71 10.58 3.88
N LEU A 127 7.00 9.49 3.58
CA LEU A 127 5.79 9.11 4.32
C LEU A 127 6.06 8.82 5.81
N LEU A 128 7.13 8.07 6.11
CA LEU A 128 7.54 7.78 7.48
C LEU A 128 8.03 9.03 8.21
N ALA A 129 8.75 9.93 7.52
CA ALA A 129 9.17 11.21 8.07
C ALA A 129 7.97 12.11 8.37
N LEU A 130 6.99 12.20 7.47
CA LEU A 130 5.74 12.92 7.68
C LEU A 130 4.98 12.34 8.88
N ARG A 131 4.83 11.02 8.96
CA ARG A 131 4.19 10.36 10.10
C ARG A 131 4.89 10.66 11.43
N ARG A 132 6.22 10.74 11.43
CA ARG A 132 7.02 11.04 12.62
C ARG A 132 6.91 12.50 13.05
N ASN A 133 6.92 13.42 12.08
CA ASN A 133 7.10 14.85 12.33
C ASN A 133 5.78 15.64 12.31
N GLN A 134 4.68 15.08 11.80
CA GLN A 134 3.34 15.69 11.84
C GLN A 134 2.55 15.13 13.05
N PRO A 135 2.25 15.96 14.08
CA PRO A 135 1.54 15.50 15.27
C PRO A 135 0.20 14.81 14.96
N ALA A 136 -0.57 15.38 14.02
CA ALA A 136 -1.84 14.83 13.56
C ALA A 136 -1.73 13.40 12.97
N LEU A 137 -0.61 13.05 12.33
CA LEU A 137 -0.41 11.71 11.76
C LEU A 137 0.08 10.71 12.81
N GLY A 138 1.03 11.13 13.67
CA GLY A 138 1.75 10.25 14.61
C GLY A 138 1.01 9.91 15.92
N ASN A 139 -0.05 10.63 16.27
CA ASN A 139 -0.73 10.49 17.57
C ASN A 139 -1.50 9.17 17.77
N GLY A 140 -1.83 8.44 16.70
CA GLY A 140 -2.60 7.19 16.74
C GLY A 140 -4.04 7.32 17.27
N ARG A 141 -4.58 8.53 17.37
CA ARG A 141 -5.94 8.83 17.86
C ARG A 141 -6.94 8.58 16.75
N ARG A 142 -7.85 7.63 16.96
CA ARG A 142 -8.91 7.27 15.99
C ARG A 142 -10.13 8.18 16.07
N ASP A 143 -10.39 8.70 17.26
CA ASP A 143 -11.45 9.65 17.57
C ASP A 143 -11.18 11.05 16.96
N LEU A 144 -9.95 11.31 16.51
CA LEU A 144 -9.54 12.52 15.81
C LEU A 144 -9.33 12.30 14.30
N VAL A 145 -10.03 11.29 13.76
CA VAL A 145 -10.02 10.97 12.34
C VAL A 145 -11.41 11.16 11.77
N GLU A 146 -11.50 11.98 10.75
CA GLU A 146 -12.71 12.13 9.94
C GLU A 146 -12.44 11.55 8.56
N VAL A 147 -13.40 10.78 8.04
CA VAL A 147 -13.31 10.13 6.74
C VAL A 147 -14.51 10.57 5.92
N VAL A 148 -14.24 11.09 4.73
CA VAL A 148 -15.25 11.46 3.75
C VAL A 148 -15.01 10.65 2.49
N THR A 149 -15.94 9.74 2.19
CA THR A 149 -16.03 9.10 0.89
C THR A 149 -16.89 9.97 0.00
N VAL A 150 -16.30 10.53 -1.05
CA VAL A 150 -17.04 11.35 -2.02
C VAL A 150 -17.82 10.44 -2.97
N ASP A 151 -17.19 9.34 -3.37
CA ASP A 151 -17.77 8.19 -4.07
C ASP A 151 -16.87 6.95 -3.87
N ASP A 152 -17.09 5.91 -4.67
CA ASP A 152 -16.36 4.63 -4.60
C ASP A 152 -14.87 4.75 -4.99
N GLU A 153 -14.47 5.83 -5.65
CA GLU A 153 -13.11 6.03 -6.15
C GLU A 153 -12.36 7.17 -5.45
N LEU A 154 -13.04 8.02 -4.68
CA LEU A 154 -12.44 9.19 -4.07
C LEU A 154 -12.67 9.26 -2.56
N LEU A 155 -11.57 9.20 -1.82
CA LEU A 155 -11.52 9.22 -0.37
C LEU A 155 -10.75 10.45 0.12
N ALA A 156 -11.31 11.15 1.10
CA ALA A 156 -10.61 12.16 1.88
C ALA A 156 -10.55 11.73 3.36
N LEU A 157 -9.39 11.93 3.97
CA LEU A 157 -9.10 11.60 5.37
C LEU A 157 -8.53 12.85 6.03
N LEU A 158 -9.19 13.33 7.08
CA LEU A 158 -8.73 14.44 7.88
C LEU A 158 -8.25 13.94 9.23
N ARG A 159 -6.94 14.07 9.46
CA ARG A 159 -6.25 13.73 10.72
C ARG A 159 -6.06 15.00 11.53
N ARG A 160 -6.35 14.96 12.82
CA ARG A 160 -6.16 16.09 13.74
C ARG A 160 -5.38 15.67 14.98
N ASP A 161 -4.86 16.65 15.72
CA ASP A 161 -4.39 16.48 17.09
C ASP A 161 -4.96 17.57 18.02
N ASP A 162 -4.81 17.37 19.33
CA ASP A 162 -5.36 18.26 20.36
C ASP A 162 -4.68 19.66 20.40
N GLY A 163 -3.46 19.77 19.85
CA GLY A 163 -2.70 21.01 19.68
C GLY A 163 -3.06 21.80 18.41
N GLY A 164 -4.07 21.37 17.66
CA GLY A 164 -4.62 22.10 16.52
C GLY A 164 -3.97 21.81 15.18
N ALA A 165 -2.94 20.96 15.08
CA ALA A 165 -2.44 20.57 13.77
C ALA A 165 -3.46 19.67 13.06
N ALA A 166 -3.52 19.81 11.75
CA ALA A 166 -4.39 19.00 10.90
C ALA A 166 -3.65 18.59 9.62
N VAL A 167 -3.90 17.35 9.17
CA VAL A 167 -3.42 16.83 7.90
C VAL A 167 -4.59 16.27 7.11
N LEU A 168 -4.82 16.82 5.92
CA LEU A 168 -5.77 16.31 4.94
C LEU A 168 -5.02 15.37 3.99
N VAL A 169 -5.55 14.18 3.81
CA VAL A 169 -5.08 13.20 2.84
C VAL A 169 -6.21 12.94 1.86
N VAL A 170 -5.92 13.05 0.56
CA VAL A 170 -6.88 12.76 -0.49
C VAL A 170 -6.33 11.66 -1.36
N ALA A 171 -7.11 10.61 -1.57
CA ALA A 171 -6.76 9.45 -2.39
C ALA A 171 -7.80 9.29 -3.51
N ASN A 172 -7.33 9.41 -4.75
CA ASN A 172 -8.10 9.20 -5.97
C ASN A 172 -7.69 7.84 -6.57
N LEU A 173 -8.59 6.87 -6.48
CA LEU A 173 -8.45 5.52 -7.03
C LEU A 173 -8.93 5.44 -8.48
N GLY A 174 -9.66 6.45 -8.95
CA GLY A 174 -10.27 6.52 -10.27
C GLY A 174 -9.30 6.86 -11.39
N SER A 175 -9.81 6.79 -12.62
CA SER A 175 -9.05 7.04 -13.85
C SER A 175 -9.01 8.51 -14.28
N ASP A 176 -9.82 9.37 -13.68
CA ASP A 176 -9.95 10.78 -14.03
C ASP A 176 -9.37 11.70 -12.97
N ILE A 177 -8.99 12.91 -13.37
CA ILE A 177 -8.62 13.98 -12.43
C ILE A 177 -9.87 14.38 -11.65
N ARG A 178 -9.73 14.49 -10.33
CA ARG A 178 -10.83 14.87 -9.43
C ARG A 178 -10.56 16.21 -8.79
N GLN A 179 -11.58 17.06 -8.75
CA GLN A 179 -11.56 18.34 -8.06
C GLN A 179 -12.36 18.25 -6.77
N LEU A 180 -11.81 18.82 -5.70
CA LEU A 180 -12.43 18.84 -4.38
C LEU A 180 -12.28 20.22 -3.74
N PRO A 181 -13.30 20.71 -3.01
CA PRO A 181 -13.12 21.88 -2.18
C PRO A 181 -12.15 21.55 -1.04
N LEU A 182 -11.23 22.47 -0.75
CA LEU A 182 -10.45 22.40 0.48
C LEU A 182 -11.34 22.80 1.67
N PRO A 183 -11.16 22.17 2.86
CA PRO A 183 -11.76 22.69 4.07
C PRO A 183 -11.29 24.11 4.36
N ASP A 184 -12.11 24.90 5.05
CA ASP A 184 -11.75 26.26 5.45
C ASP A 184 -10.37 26.32 6.14
N GLY A 185 -9.59 27.34 5.79
CA GLY A 185 -8.24 27.56 6.30
C GLY A 185 -7.18 27.56 5.20
N ARG A 186 -5.91 27.71 5.61
CA ARG A 186 -4.76 27.65 4.71
C ARG A 186 -4.13 26.27 4.76
N TRP A 187 -3.83 25.71 3.59
CA TRP A 187 -3.29 24.37 3.45
C TRP A 187 -2.00 24.40 2.64
N ARG A 188 -0.94 23.81 3.20
CA ARG A 188 0.34 23.62 2.53
C ARG A 188 0.50 22.18 2.10
N ARG A 189 0.81 21.97 0.83
CA ARG A 189 1.12 20.65 0.30
C ARG A 189 2.37 20.06 0.95
N LEU A 190 2.26 18.79 1.36
CA LEU A 190 3.35 18.00 1.95
C LEU A 190 3.94 17.00 0.96
N LEU A 191 3.08 16.30 0.21
CA LEU A 191 3.47 15.22 -0.69
C LEU A 191 2.38 14.98 -1.74
N ASP A 192 2.79 14.64 -2.95
CA ASP A 192 1.94 14.01 -3.97
C ASP A 192 2.60 12.74 -4.51
N THR A 193 1.82 11.73 -4.84
CA THR A 193 2.32 10.53 -5.53
C THR A 193 2.41 10.68 -7.05
N ALA A 194 1.78 11.72 -7.60
CA ALA A 194 1.82 12.10 -9.02
C ALA A 194 1.89 13.63 -9.14
N ALA A 195 2.34 14.16 -10.28
CA ALA A 195 2.37 15.61 -10.47
C ALA A 195 0.94 16.19 -10.45
N THR A 196 0.60 16.97 -9.42
CA THR A 196 -0.64 17.77 -9.42
C THR A 196 -0.39 19.13 -10.06
N THR A 197 -1.36 19.61 -10.83
CA THR A 197 -1.33 21.00 -11.34
C THR A 197 -1.95 21.90 -10.26
N PRO A 198 -1.27 22.95 -9.79
CA PRO A 198 -1.88 23.89 -8.85
C PRO A 198 -3.12 24.54 -9.48
N GLN A 199 -4.24 24.60 -8.77
CA GLN A 199 -5.40 25.40 -9.16
C GLN A 199 -6.01 26.03 -7.91
N GLY A 200 -6.29 27.34 -7.95
CA GLY A 200 -7.07 28.09 -6.94
C GLY A 200 -6.51 28.10 -5.51
N GLU A 201 -6.89 29.10 -4.71
CA GLU A 201 -6.58 29.08 -3.26
C GLU A 201 -7.50 28.12 -2.48
N GLN A 202 -8.57 27.60 -3.09
CA GLN A 202 -9.65 26.86 -2.42
C GLN A 202 -10.08 25.54 -3.09
N GLU A 203 -9.51 25.17 -4.23
CA GLU A 203 -9.81 23.90 -4.91
C GLU A 203 -8.56 23.03 -5.03
N LEU A 204 -8.71 21.73 -4.82
CA LEU A 204 -7.64 20.76 -4.97
C LEU A 204 -7.90 19.90 -6.21
N ALA A 205 -6.97 19.90 -7.17
CA ALA A 205 -6.95 18.94 -8.26
C ALA A 205 -6.05 17.75 -7.91
N VAL A 206 -6.65 16.55 -7.78
CA VAL A 206 -5.92 15.30 -7.53
C VAL A 206 -5.90 14.47 -8.80
N ALA A 207 -4.71 14.13 -9.26
CA ALA A 207 -4.53 13.33 -10.48
C ALA A 207 -5.17 11.94 -10.32
N ALA A 208 -5.50 11.30 -11.44
CA ALA A 208 -5.95 9.91 -11.47
C ALA A 208 -4.96 8.99 -10.75
N ARG A 209 -5.48 7.95 -10.09
CA ARG A 209 -4.67 6.92 -9.39
C ARG A 209 -3.57 7.49 -8.48
N SER A 210 -3.86 8.59 -7.80
CA SER A 210 -2.88 9.32 -7.01
C SER A 210 -3.39 9.72 -5.64
N ALA A 211 -2.48 10.10 -4.75
CA ALA A 211 -2.80 10.65 -3.45
C ALA A 211 -1.96 11.89 -3.16
N SER A 212 -2.55 12.79 -2.38
CA SER A 212 -1.93 14.04 -1.93
C SER A 212 -2.12 14.22 -0.42
N LEU A 213 -1.13 14.83 0.23
CA LEU A 213 -1.16 15.17 1.66
C LEU A 213 -0.94 16.67 1.83
N TRP A 214 -1.73 17.27 2.72
CA TRP A 214 -1.73 18.70 2.99
C TRP A 214 -1.76 18.93 4.49
N ALA A 215 -0.95 19.85 5.00
CA ALA A 215 -1.00 20.29 6.39
C ALA A 215 -1.72 21.63 6.48
N ALA A 216 -2.58 21.79 7.49
CA ALA A 216 -3.10 23.10 7.84
C ALA A 216 -1.94 24.01 8.30
N GLU A 217 -1.93 25.24 7.81
CA GLU A 217 -1.04 26.27 8.33
C GLU A 217 -1.67 26.87 9.59
N VAL A 218 -0.88 26.94 10.66
CA VAL A 218 -1.30 27.63 11.88
C VAL A 218 -1.09 29.12 11.65
N GLU A 219 -2.16 29.92 11.80
CA GLU A 219 -2.08 31.39 11.78
C GLU A 219 -1.26 31.96 12.94
#